data_AF-A0A7Y4IML9-F1
#
_entry.id   AF-A0A7Y4IML9-F1
#
_cell.length_a   1.000
_cell.length_b   1.000
_cell.length_c   1.000
_cell.angle_alpha   90.00
_cell.angle_beta   90.00
_cell.angle_gamma   90.00
#
_symmetry.space_group_name_H-M   'P 1'
#
loop_
_entity.id
_entity.type
_entity.pdbx_description
1 polymer ?
#
loop_
_entity_poly.entity_id
_entity_poly.type
_entity_poly.pdbx_seq_one_letter_code
_entity_poly.pdbx_strand_id
1 'polypeptide(L)'
;MSERHPPPHEVVRAWRQRQLPRPSSPALLDLFERGFQALWRRGRSVLGEVTLVVILERVLQRVVQAHPHLSALAVTSEGLRFERLHPVVAEFDPERLEESLVVLVEEWLRVLGALTGEVLSAALREELLTVEGTRHPR
;
A
#
# COMPACT_ATOMS: atom_id res chain seq x y z
N MET A 1 21.66 15.31 13.82
CA MET A 1 20.77 16.09 12.94
C MET A 1 19.62 15.18 12.57
N SER A 2 18.41 15.40 13.11
CA SER A 2 17.26 14.56 12.75
C SER A 2 16.82 14.92 11.34
N GLU A 3 17.10 14.07 10.37
CA GLU A 3 16.49 14.16 9.04
C GLU A 3 14.97 14.08 9.22
N ARG A 4 14.27 15.20 8.98
CA ARG A 4 12.81 15.19 8.90
C ARG A 4 12.43 14.44 7.64
N HIS A 5 12.02 13.19 7.80
CA HIS A 5 11.42 12.42 6.71
C HIS A 5 9.97 12.92 6.49
N PRO A 6 9.56 13.18 5.24
CA PRO A 6 8.19 13.63 4.94
C PRO A 6 7.17 12.59 5.43
N PRO A 7 6.07 12.99 6.08
CA PRO A 7 5.11 12.06 6.64
C PRO A 7 4.56 11.09 5.57
N PRO A 8 4.11 9.88 5.95
CA PRO A 8 3.67 8.85 5.00
C PRO A 8 2.71 9.35 3.92
N HIS A 9 1.73 10.18 4.30
CA HIS A 9 0.73 10.70 3.36
C HIS A 9 1.31 11.58 2.25
N GLU A 10 2.36 12.36 2.53
CA GLU A 10 3.03 13.17 1.51
C GLU A 10 3.74 12.28 0.48
N VAL A 11 4.44 11.24 0.94
CA VAL A 11 5.14 10.32 0.04
C VAL A 11 4.18 9.49 -0.79
N VAL A 12 3.12 8.94 -0.19
CA VAL A 12 2.12 8.15 -0.91
C VAL A 12 1.41 9.02 -1.96
N ARG A 13 1.08 10.27 -1.61
CA ARG A 13 0.55 11.25 -2.58
C ARG A 13 1.53 11.55 -3.70
N ALA A 14 2.80 11.81 -3.39
CA ALA A 14 3.82 12.08 -4.41
C ALA A 14 4.02 10.88 -5.36
N TRP A 15 4.06 9.66 -4.80
CA TRP A 15 4.12 8.42 -5.56
C TRP A 15 2.92 8.26 -6.51
N ARG A 16 1.71 8.62 -6.07
CA ARG A 16 0.50 8.62 -6.92
C ARG A 16 0.50 9.72 -7.99
N GLN A 17 0.96 10.93 -7.65
CA GLN A 17 1.05 12.04 -8.60
C GLN A 17 1.99 11.77 -9.78
N ARG A 18 3.05 10.97 -9.57
CA ARG A 18 3.96 10.53 -10.65
C ARG A 18 3.30 9.63 -11.70
N GLN A 19 2.08 9.18 -11.43
CA GLN A 19 1.37 8.20 -12.25
C GLN A 19 0.08 8.78 -12.83
N LEU A 20 0.02 10.10 -12.96
CA LEU A 20 -1.05 10.79 -13.64
C LEU A 20 -0.96 10.64 -15.17
N PRO A 21 -2.10 10.59 -15.90
CA PRO A 21 -3.47 10.73 -15.40
C PRO A 21 -3.95 9.53 -14.56
N ARG A 22 -4.99 9.73 -13.73
CA ARG A 22 -5.55 8.66 -12.88
C ARG A 22 -5.87 7.42 -13.73
N PRO A 23 -5.36 6.22 -13.37
CA PRO A 23 -5.66 5.00 -14.11
C PRO A 23 -7.13 4.56 -13.93
N SER A 24 -7.58 3.62 -14.76
CA SER A 24 -8.81 2.87 -14.49
C SER A 24 -8.68 2.04 -13.21
N SER A 25 -9.80 1.64 -12.61
CA SER A 25 -9.84 0.85 -11.37
C SER A 25 -8.98 -0.44 -11.42
N PRO A 26 -8.97 -1.23 -12.52
CA PRO A 26 -8.05 -2.36 -12.65
C PRO A 26 -6.57 -1.96 -12.65
N ALA A 27 -6.20 -0.93 -13.42
CA ALA A 27 -4.81 -0.45 -13.49
C ALA A 27 -4.34 0.18 -12.17
N LEU A 28 -5.26 0.79 -11.42
CA LEU A 28 -5.03 1.24 -10.04
C LEU A 28 -4.75 0.04 -9.13
N LEU A 29 -5.57 -1.01 -9.19
CA LEU A 29 -5.39 -2.21 -8.38
C LEU A 29 -4.03 -2.87 -8.64
N ASP A 30 -3.66 -3.05 -9.91
CA ASP A 30 -2.35 -3.60 -10.31
C ASP A 30 -1.19 -2.78 -9.76
N LEU A 31 -1.31 -1.45 -9.80
CA LEU A 31 -0.28 -0.58 -9.27
C LEU A 31 -0.12 -0.75 -7.76
N PHE A 32 -1.23 -0.72 -7.02
CA PHE A 32 -1.18 -0.87 -5.57
C PHE A 32 -0.70 -2.26 -5.16
N GLU A 33 -1.10 -3.30 -5.88
CA GLU A 33 -0.60 -4.65 -5.68
C GLU A 33 0.93 -4.70 -5.82
N ARG A 34 1.50 -4.11 -6.89
CA ARG A 34 2.96 -3.97 -7.04
C ARG A 34 3.59 -3.15 -5.90
N GLY A 35 2.95 -2.07 -5.50
CA GLY A 35 3.37 -1.23 -4.37
C GLY A 35 3.49 -2.03 -3.08
N PHE A 36 2.41 -2.73 -2.70
CA PHE A 36 2.37 -3.59 -1.52
C PHE A 36 3.40 -4.72 -1.60
N GLN A 37 3.61 -5.35 -2.76
CA GLN A 37 4.64 -6.38 -2.91
C GLN A 37 6.06 -5.83 -2.72
N ALA A 38 6.36 -4.64 -3.22
CA ALA A 38 7.67 -4.00 -2.99
C ALA A 38 7.88 -3.70 -1.50
N LEU A 39 6.89 -3.08 -0.86
CA LEU A 39 6.90 -2.80 0.57
C LEU A 39 7.01 -4.09 1.41
N TRP A 40 6.28 -5.15 1.04
CA TRP A 40 6.30 -6.44 1.72
C TRP A 40 7.69 -7.07 1.69
N ARG A 41 8.30 -7.16 0.49
CA ARG A 41 9.65 -7.73 0.34
C ARG A 41 10.67 -6.97 1.20
N ARG A 42 10.62 -5.64 1.16
CA ARG A 42 11.52 -4.80 1.97
C ARG A 42 11.26 -4.96 3.47
N GLY A 43 10.01 -4.92 3.90
CA GLY A 43 9.61 -5.09 5.31
C GLY A 43 9.98 -6.46 5.88
N ARG A 44 9.77 -7.53 5.10
CA ARG A 44 10.05 -8.91 5.49
C ARG A 44 11.53 -9.12 5.80
N SER A 45 12.43 -8.45 5.06
CA SER A 45 13.88 -8.51 5.34
C SER A 45 14.29 -7.93 6.70
N VAL A 46 13.42 -7.12 7.33
CA VAL A 46 13.73 -6.42 8.58
C VAL A 46 13.01 -7.05 9.77
N LEU A 47 11.69 -7.29 9.67
CA LEU A 47 10.88 -7.76 10.81
C LEU A 47 10.58 -9.27 10.79
N GLY A 48 10.93 -9.96 9.70
CA GLY A 48 10.49 -11.33 9.46
C GLY A 48 9.02 -11.41 9.04
N GLU A 49 8.65 -12.56 8.48
CA GLU A 49 7.33 -12.78 7.87
C GLU A 49 6.19 -12.74 8.90
N VAL A 50 6.30 -13.54 9.98
CA VAL A 50 5.24 -13.68 11.00
C VAL A 50 4.86 -12.32 11.61
N THR A 51 5.86 -11.52 11.98
CA THR A 51 5.64 -10.18 12.55
C THR A 51 4.92 -9.27 11.56
N LEU A 52 5.31 -9.32 10.28
CA LEU A 52 4.75 -8.44 9.25
C LEU A 52 3.31 -8.83 8.91
N VAL A 53 2.99 -10.13 8.89
CA VAL A 53 1.60 -10.65 8.75
C VAL A 53 0.72 -10.05 9.85
N VAL A 54 1.11 -10.21 11.12
CA VAL A 54 0.30 -9.75 12.27
C VAL A 54 0.06 -8.24 12.23
N ILE A 55 1.09 -7.46 11.86
CA ILE A 55 0.97 -6.01 11.72
C ILE A 55 -0.01 -5.65 10.59
N LEU A 56 0.14 -6.28 9.42
CA LEU A 56 -0.69 -5.97 8.26
C LEU A 56 -2.14 -6.42 8.46
N GLU A 57 -2.39 -7.56 9.11
CA GLU A 57 -3.73 -8.01 9.50
C GLU A 57 -4.42 -6.98 10.39
N ARG A 58 -3.73 -6.50 11.42
CA ARG A 58 -4.25 -5.47 12.32
C ARG A 58 -4.56 -4.17 11.59
N VAL A 59 -3.69 -3.75 10.68
CA VAL A 59 -3.90 -2.55 9.85
C VAL A 59 -5.13 -2.74 8.96
N LEU A 60 -5.22 -3.87 8.24
CA LEU A 60 -6.35 -4.16 7.36
C LEU A 60 -7.68 -4.19 8.14
N GLN A 61 -7.73 -4.87 9.29
CA GLN A 61 -8.92 -4.92 10.14
C GLN A 61 -9.40 -3.52 10.56
N ARG A 62 -8.47 -2.60 10.84
CA ARG A 62 -8.80 -1.21 11.17
C ARG A 62 -9.33 -0.44 9.97
N VAL A 63 -8.68 -0.54 8.81
CA VAL A 63 -9.05 0.22 7.62
C VAL A 63 -10.38 -0.27 7.04
N VAL A 64 -10.67 -1.57 7.12
CA VAL A 64 -11.95 -2.17 6.67
C VAL A 64 -13.17 -1.57 7.38
N GLN A 65 -13.02 -1.04 8.60
CA GLN A 65 -14.13 -0.36 9.29
C GLN A 65 -14.61 0.90 8.55
N ALA A 66 -13.70 1.62 7.90
CA ALA A 66 -14.00 2.82 7.11
C ALA A 66 -14.21 2.51 5.62
N HIS A 67 -13.58 1.44 5.13
CA HIS A 67 -13.58 1.04 3.72
C HIS A 67 -13.94 -0.46 3.58
N PRO A 68 -15.23 -0.84 3.74
CA PRO A 68 -15.63 -2.25 3.83
C PRO A 68 -15.29 -3.11 2.62
N HIS A 69 -15.17 -2.53 1.42
CA HIS A 69 -14.79 -3.26 0.21
C HIS A 69 -13.37 -3.86 0.29
N LEU A 70 -12.49 -3.30 1.13
CA LEU A 70 -11.17 -3.87 1.38
C LEU A 70 -11.20 -5.21 2.13
N SER A 71 -12.37 -5.64 2.65
CA SER A 71 -12.54 -6.98 3.25
C SER A 71 -12.33 -8.13 2.25
N ALA A 72 -12.37 -7.84 0.94
CA ALA A 72 -12.00 -8.79 -0.11
C ALA A 72 -10.49 -9.09 -0.11
N LEU A 73 -9.65 -8.20 0.41
CA LEU A 73 -8.22 -8.47 0.57
C LEU A 73 -7.98 -9.59 1.59
N ALA A 74 -6.86 -10.29 1.44
CA ALA A 74 -6.41 -11.26 2.44
C ALA A 74 -4.92 -11.05 2.75
N VAL A 75 -4.53 -11.22 4.00
CA VAL A 75 -3.11 -11.22 4.39
C VAL A 75 -2.63 -12.67 4.42
N THR A 76 -1.48 -12.92 3.80
CA THR A 76 -0.85 -14.24 3.69
C THR A 76 0.64 -14.14 4.03
N SER A 77 1.34 -15.27 4.09
CA SER A 77 2.81 -15.34 4.19
C SER A 77 3.54 -14.58 3.07
N GLU A 78 2.90 -14.40 1.92
CA GLU A 78 3.46 -13.65 0.79
C GLU A 78 3.01 -12.17 0.78
N GLY A 79 2.27 -11.73 1.79
CA GLY A 79 1.75 -10.37 1.91
C GLY A 79 0.27 -10.26 1.55
N LEU A 80 -0.11 -9.09 1.03
CA LEU A 80 -1.49 -8.75 0.72
C LEU A 80 -1.93 -9.35 -0.62
N ARG A 81 -3.07 -10.02 -0.61
CA ARG A 81 -3.70 -10.71 -1.73
C ARG A 81 -4.89 -9.91 -2.26
N PHE A 82 -4.87 -9.61 -3.56
CA PHE A 82 -5.85 -8.77 -4.26
C PHE A 82 -6.83 -9.57 -5.13
N GLU A 83 -6.63 -10.89 -5.23
CA GLU A 83 -7.29 -11.82 -6.15
C GLU A 83 -8.82 -11.76 -6.06
N ARG A 84 -9.39 -11.49 -4.88
CA ARG A 84 -10.85 -11.38 -4.69
C ARG A 84 -11.42 -9.99 -5.05
N LEU A 85 -10.58 -8.97 -5.20
CA LEU A 85 -11.00 -7.66 -5.70
C LEU A 85 -11.01 -7.60 -7.22
N HIS A 86 -10.05 -8.27 -7.89
CA HIS A 86 -9.90 -8.26 -9.35
C HIS A 86 -11.21 -8.47 -10.15
N PRO A 87 -12.09 -9.44 -9.81
CA PRO A 87 -13.31 -9.69 -10.59
C PRO A 87 -14.34 -8.57 -10.53
N VAL A 88 -14.33 -7.77 -9.45
CA VAL A 88 -15.34 -6.75 -9.17
C VAL A 88 -14.79 -5.33 -9.30
N VAL A 89 -13.47 -5.17 -9.40
CA VAL A 89 -12.80 -3.86 -9.34
C VAL A 89 -13.21 -2.92 -10.46
N ALA A 90 -13.60 -3.45 -11.63
CA ALA A 90 -14.04 -2.66 -12.77
C ALA A 90 -15.33 -1.88 -12.49
N GLU A 91 -16.14 -2.32 -11.52
CA GLU A 91 -17.40 -1.67 -11.13
C GLU A 91 -17.18 -0.57 -10.07
N PHE A 92 -15.99 -0.49 -9.48
CA PHE A 92 -15.68 0.53 -8.49
C PHE A 92 -15.36 1.87 -9.15
N ASP A 93 -15.84 2.94 -8.53
CA ASP A 93 -15.37 4.28 -8.79
C ASP A 93 -13.85 4.37 -8.54
N PRO A 94 -13.04 4.77 -9.55
CA PRO A 94 -11.58 4.81 -9.43
C PRO A 94 -11.08 5.71 -8.30
N GLU A 95 -11.78 6.80 -8.01
CA GLU A 95 -11.39 7.76 -6.98
C GLU A 95 -11.58 7.18 -5.58
N ARG A 96 -12.75 6.60 -5.30
CA ARG A 96 -13.02 5.94 -4.03
C ARG A 96 -12.12 4.72 -3.80
N LEU A 97 -11.80 3.97 -4.85
CA LEU A 97 -10.85 2.87 -4.77
C LEU A 97 -9.45 3.39 -4.42
N GLU A 98 -8.97 4.40 -5.15
CA GLU A 98 -7.67 5.02 -4.91
C GLU A 98 -7.56 5.55 -3.47
N GLU A 99 -8.54 6.30 -2.99
CA GLU A 99 -8.58 6.84 -1.62
C GLU A 99 -8.40 5.72 -0.59
N SER A 100 -9.18 4.64 -0.70
CA SER A 100 -9.12 3.53 0.25
C SER A 100 -7.77 2.80 0.25
N LEU A 101 -7.15 2.65 -0.93
CA LEU A 101 -5.85 2.00 -1.06
C LEU A 101 -4.70 2.89 -0.55
N VAL A 102 -4.80 4.21 -0.78
CA VAL A 102 -3.88 5.21 -0.19
C VAL A 102 -3.92 5.12 1.33
N VAL A 103 -5.11 5.15 1.93
CA VAL A 103 -5.28 5.04 3.39
C VAL A 103 -4.66 3.75 3.93
N LEU A 104 -4.83 2.62 3.22
CA LEU A 104 -4.22 1.35 3.64
C LEU A 104 -2.69 1.41 3.68
N VAL A 105 -2.05 1.98 2.67
CA VAL A 105 -0.59 2.14 2.62
C VAL A 105 -0.12 3.10 3.71
N GLU A 106 -0.78 4.24 3.88
CA GLU A 106 -0.46 5.24 4.87
C GLU A 106 -0.53 4.69 6.30
N GLU A 107 -1.62 3.99 6.63
CA GLU A 107 -1.81 3.39 7.95
C GLU A 107 -0.77 2.31 8.23
N TRP A 108 -0.39 1.53 7.23
CA TRP A 108 0.66 0.52 7.38
C TRP A 108 2.03 1.17 7.67
N LEU A 109 2.42 2.16 6.87
CA LEU A 109 3.65 2.93 7.08
C LEU A 109 3.66 3.64 8.44
N ARG A 110 2.52 4.19 8.86
CA ARG A 110 2.36 4.84 10.17
C ARG A 110 2.55 3.85 11.32
N VAL A 111 1.95 2.66 11.25
CA VAL A 111 2.10 1.63 12.29
C VAL A 111 3.54 1.13 12.35
N LEU A 112 4.17 0.87 11.20
CA LEU A 112 5.57 0.47 11.16
C LEU A 112 6.49 1.57 11.71
N GLY A 113 6.25 2.83 11.34
CA GLY A 113 6.99 3.97 11.87
C GLY A 113 6.91 4.06 13.39
N ALA A 114 5.71 3.91 13.96
CA ALA A 114 5.51 3.89 15.40
C ALA A 114 6.23 2.73 16.10
N LEU A 115 6.30 1.54 15.48
CA LEU A 115 6.92 0.35 16.05
C LEU A 115 8.45 0.33 15.91
N THR A 116 8.99 0.95 14.87
CA THR A 116 10.43 0.88 14.54
C THR A 116 11.17 2.19 14.74
N GLY A 117 10.54 3.21 15.36
CA GLY A 117 11.13 4.54 15.48
C GLY A 117 11.43 5.18 14.11
N GLU A 118 10.48 5.10 13.18
CA GLU A 118 10.56 5.59 11.79
C GLU A 118 11.56 4.88 10.86
N VAL A 119 12.51 4.10 11.36
CA VAL A 119 13.59 3.48 10.55
C VAL A 119 13.03 2.65 9.40
N LEU A 120 12.10 1.73 9.67
CA LEU A 120 11.54 0.89 8.61
C LEU A 120 10.59 1.69 7.70
N SER A 121 9.74 2.55 8.26
CA SER A 121 8.82 3.39 7.48
C SER A 121 9.57 4.30 6.49
N ALA A 122 10.72 4.85 6.88
CA ALA A 122 11.60 5.62 5.99
C ALA A 122 12.09 4.77 4.81
N ALA A 123 12.69 3.61 5.07
CA ALA A 123 13.18 2.71 4.03
C ALA A 123 12.05 2.21 3.10
N LEU A 124 10.84 2.02 3.63
CA LEU A 124 9.67 1.61 2.85
C LEU A 124 9.14 2.74 1.96
N ARG A 125 9.16 3.99 2.44
CA ARG A 125 8.80 5.18 1.63
C ARG A 125 9.72 5.32 0.42
N GLU A 126 11.03 5.11 0.60
CA GLU A 126 12.00 5.09 -0.50
C GLU A 126 11.70 3.98 -1.50
N GLU A 127 11.45 2.76 -1.01
CA GLU A 127 11.09 1.61 -1.86
C GLU A 127 9.83 1.91 -2.69
N LEU A 128 8.79 2.48 -2.08
CA LEU A 128 7.54 2.81 -2.76
C LEU A 128 7.75 3.76 -3.94
N LEU A 129 8.64 4.76 -3.79
CA LEU A 129 8.94 5.73 -4.84
C LEU A 129 9.63 5.11 -6.07
N THR A 130 10.13 3.87 -5.98
CA THR A 130 10.69 3.12 -7.12
C THR A 130 9.63 2.38 -7.93
N VAL A 131 8.41 2.22 -7.39
CA VAL A 131 7.34 1.46 -8.04
C VAL A 131 6.64 2.31 -9.08
N GLU A 132 6.61 1.83 -10.31
CA GLU A 132 5.94 2.50 -11.43
C GLU A 132 4.67 1.74 -11.89
N GLY A 133 3.77 2.49 -12.53
CA GLY A 133 2.64 1.93 -13.26
C GLY A 133 3.10 1.20 -14.53
N THR A 134 2.43 0.11 -14.88
CA THR A 134 2.60 -0.51 -16.20
C THR A 134 2.15 0.47 -17.27
N ARG A 135 3.08 0.95 -18.12
CA ARG A 135 2.72 1.65 -19.35
C ARG A 135 2.05 0.64 -20.28
N HIS A 136 0.74 0.71 -20.44
CA HIS A 136 0.10 0.05 -21.57
C HIS A 136 0.55 0.75 -22.85
N PRO A 137 1.16 0.06 -23.83
CA PRO A 137 1.32 0.62 -25.15
C PRO A 137 -0.08 0.90 -25.71
N ARG A 138 -0.25 2.07 -26.32
CA ARG A 138 -1.47 2.48 -27.00
C ARG A 138 -1.76 1.57 -28.20
#